data_AF-A0A9N9B062-F1
#
_entry.id   AF-A0A9N9B062-F1
#
_cell.length_a   1.000
_cell.length_b   1.000
_cell.length_c   1.000
_cell.angle_alpha   90.00
_cell.angle_beta   90.00
_cell.angle_gamma   90.00
#
_symmetry.space_group_name_H-M   'P 1'
#
loop_
_entity.id
_entity.type
_entity.pdbx_description
1 polymer ?
#
loop_
_entity_poly.entity_id
_entity_poly.type
_entity_poly.pdbx_seq_one_letter_code
_entity_poly.pdbx_strand_id
1 'polypeptide(L)'
;MASIETSTSSLLSGAAPFAITETLEPDVEAAQGTKAKAVFVYLFGDFFGSFPLVFIICVLLLAFDFWTVKNVTGRLLVGLRWWNDIQPDGTNVWMFESRDPSRPVNQTDSRIFWTSLYLTVVIWIFLAIFVLFKPSWLLIVAVAITLNLANVVGYTQCDKDAKRKWATGFAARAAGSNPGLAGRLFSAGLGRFFN
;
A
#
# COMPACT_ATOMS: atom_id res chain seq x y z
N MET A 1 -40.51 -30.87 -35.15
CA MET A 1 -39.98 -30.94 -33.76
C MET A 1 -38.69 -30.12 -33.72
N ALA A 2 -38.82 -28.82 -33.97
CA ALA A 2 -37.73 -27.87 -34.18
C ALA A 2 -38.02 -26.65 -33.31
N SER A 3 -37.63 -26.67 -32.03
CA SER A 3 -37.80 -25.52 -31.11
C SER A 3 -36.95 -25.59 -29.84
N ILE A 4 -35.97 -26.50 -29.70
CA ILE A 4 -35.14 -26.55 -28.48
C ILE A 4 -33.67 -26.77 -28.85
N GLU A 5 -33.08 -25.80 -29.56
CA GLU A 5 -31.62 -25.69 -29.72
C GLU A 5 -31.20 -24.24 -30.04
N THR A 6 -32.15 -23.39 -30.40
CA THR A 6 -31.97 -21.96 -30.69
C THR A 6 -31.96 -21.06 -29.44
N SER A 7 -31.28 -21.44 -28.36
CA SER A 7 -31.15 -20.57 -27.17
C SER A 7 -29.76 -20.52 -26.54
N THR A 8 -28.77 -21.21 -27.10
CA THR A 8 -27.37 -21.14 -26.63
C THR A 8 -26.46 -20.33 -27.55
N SER A 9 -26.95 -19.88 -28.72
CA SER A 9 -26.19 -19.10 -29.70
C SER A 9 -26.35 -17.57 -29.59
N SER A 10 -27.10 -17.06 -28.60
CA SER A 10 -27.30 -15.61 -28.37
C SER A 10 -26.42 -15.00 -27.27
N LEU A 11 -25.51 -15.75 -26.65
CA LEU A 11 -24.66 -15.27 -25.55
C LEU A 11 -23.20 -14.95 -25.93
N LEU A 12 -22.82 -15.05 -27.21
CA LEU A 12 -21.45 -14.78 -27.68
C LEU A 12 -21.38 -13.78 -28.85
N SER A 13 -22.31 -12.81 -28.89
CA SER A 13 -22.31 -11.70 -29.86
C SER A 13 -22.53 -10.35 -29.17
N GLY A 14 -21.71 -10.07 -28.15
CA GLY A 14 -21.79 -8.86 -27.35
C GLY A 14 -20.39 -8.31 -27.03
N ALA A 15 -19.60 -8.02 -28.05
CA ALA A 15 -18.46 -7.14 -27.93
C ALA A 15 -18.99 -5.73 -27.63
N ALA A 16 -18.93 -5.31 -26.37
CA ALA A 16 -19.11 -3.93 -25.95
C ALA A 16 -17.85 -3.48 -25.20
N PRO A 17 -17.17 -2.43 -25.68
CA PRO A 17 -15.93 -1.93 -25.09
C PRO A 17 -16.21 -1.15 -23.81
N PHE A 18 -15.38 -1.37 -22.80
CA PHE A 18 -14.79 -0.33 -21.96
C PHE A 18 -15.71 0.87 -21.60
N ALA A 19 -16.62 0.65 -20.66
CA ALA A 19 -17.35 1.71 -19.95
C ALA A 19 -16.87 1.79 -18.49
N ILE A 20 -15.60 2.18 -18.27
CA ILE A 20 -15.02 2.43 -16.93
C ILE A 20 -14.62 3.91 -16.83
N THR A 21 -15.54 4.82 -17.13
CA THR A 21 -15.26 6.27 -17.03
C THR A 21 -16.43 7.06 -16.46
N GLU A 22 -17.22 6.46 -15.55
CA GLU A 22 -18.40 7.14 -14.96
C GLU A 22 -18.69 6.77 -13.49
N THR A 23 -17.68 6.42 -12.69
CA THR A 23 -17.92 6.09 -11.25
C THR A 23 -16.94 6.72 -10.26
N LEU A 24 -16.13 7.72 -10.65
CA LEU A 24 -15.06 8.24 -9.76
C LEU A 24 -15.45 9.42 -8.84
N GLU A 25 -16.58 10.09 -9.07
CA GLU A 25 -16.98 11.26 -8.27
C GLU A 25 -17.68 10.95 -6.92
N PRO A 26 -18.59 9.95 -6.80
CA PRO A 26 -19.34 9.76 -5.54
C PRO A 26 -18.54 9.10 -4.40
N ASP A 27 -17.44 8.39 -4.71
CA ASP A 27 -16.62 7.70 -3.70
C ASP A 27 -15.62 8.64 -2.99
N VAL A 28 -15.24 9.74 -3.64
CA VAL A 28 -14.33 10.76 -3.07
C VAL A 28 -15.03 11.57 -1.97
N GLU A 29 -16.32 11.91 -2.15
CA GLU A 29 -17.13 12.56 -1.10
C GLU A 29 -17.34 11.63 0.12
N ALA A 30 -17.54 10.33 -0.11
CA ALA A 30 -17.66 9.34 0.95
C ALA A 30 -16.35 9.16 1.75
N ALA A 31 -15.19 9.24 1.09
CA ALA A 31 -13.87 9.17 1.71
C ALA A 31 -13.49 10.46 2.48
N GLN A 32 -14.02 11.63 2.06
CA GLN A 32 -13.86 12.90 2.78
C GLN A 32 -14.67 12.90 4.10
N GLY A 33 -15.86 12.28 4.09
CA GLY A 33 -16.80 12.27 5.21
C GLY A 33 -16.30 11.51 6.46
N THR A 34 -15.40 10.54 6.33
CA THR A 34 -14.85 9.80 7.49
C THR A 34 -13.80 10.61 8.25
N LYS A 35 -13.02 11.44 7.53
CA LYS A 35 -12.02 12.33 8.14
C LYS A 35 -12.69 13.46 8.92
N ALA A 36 -13.78 14.03 8.38
CA ALA A 36 -14.60 15.01 9.05
C ALA A 36 -15.23 14.47 10.35
N LYS A 37 -15.66 13.20 10.37
CA LYS A 37 -16.21 12.54 11.57
C LYS A 37 -15.16 12.32 12.65
N ALA A 38 -13.93 11.95 12.28
CA ALA A 38 -12.83 11.81 13.23
C ALA A 38 -12.43 13.15 13.87
N VAL A 39 -12.40 14.22 13.07
CA VAL A 39 -12.13 15.58 13.56
C VAL A 39 -13.26 16.08 14.45
N PHE A 40 -14.53 15.77 14.12
CA PHE A 40 -15.68 16.10 14.96
C PHE A 40 -15.65 15.39 16.32
N VAL A 41 -15.34 14.09 16.34
CA VAL A 41 -15.19 13.33 17.60
C VAL A 41 -13.99 13.81 18.41
N TYR A 42 -12.91 14.24 17.77
CA TYR A 42 -11.75 14.83 18.44
C TYR A 42 -12.05 16.20 19.06
N LEU A 43 -12.79 17.07 18.36
CA LEU A 43 -13.15 18.40 18.84
C LEU A 43 -14.24 18.37 19.93
N PHE A 44 -15.15 17.39 19.90
CA PHE A 44 -16.21 17.23 20.92
C PHE A 44 -15.91 16.15 21.98
N GLY A 45 -14.76 15.47 21.89
CA GLY A 45 -14.36 14.42 22.84
C GLY A 45 -14.13 14.93 24.26
N ASP A 46 -13.79 16.21 24.41
CA ASP A 46 -13.65 16.87 25.71
C ASP A 46 -15.02 17.06 26.42
N PHE A 47 -16.13 16.76 25.74
CA PHE A 47 -17.49 16.86 26.29
C PHE A 47 -18.02 15.53 26.86
N PHE A 48 -17.40 14.36 26.60
CA PHE A 48 -18.07 13.05 26.77
C PHE A 48 -17.36 11.93 27.56
N GLY A 49 -16.16 12.08 28.15
CA GLY A 49 -15.71 11.01 29.06
C GLY A 49 -14.27 11.01 29.59
N SER A 50 -14.03 10.11 30.54
CA SER A 50 -12.77 9.90 31.26
C SER A 50 -11.59 9.66 30.32
N PHE A 51 -10.48 10.37 30.54
CA PHE A 51 -9.20 10.26 29.79
C PHE A 51 -8.77 8.82 29.44
N PRO A 52 -8.88 7.80 30.33
CA PRO A 52 -8.49 6.42 30.00
C PRO A 52 -9.35 5.76 28.91
N LEU A 53 -10.64 6.10 28.84
CA LEU A 53 -11.57 5.51 27.86
C LEU A 53 -11.23 6.01 26.45
N VAL A 54 -10.98 7.32 26.32
CA VAL A 54 -10.54 7.93 25.05
C VAL A 54 -9.20 7.36 24.60
N PHE A 55 -8.25 7.15 25.54
CA PHE A 55 -6.98 6.51 25.25
C PHE A 55 -7.14 5.11 24.66
N ILE A 56 -7.94 4.25 25.29
CA ILE A 56 -8.16 2.86 24.82
C ILE A 56 -8.79 2.86 23.43
N ILE A 57 -9.83 3.67 23.20
CA ILE A 57 -10.48 3.76 21.89
C ILE A 57 -9.48 4.23 20.83
N CYS A 58 -8.65 5.24 21.12
CA CYS A 58 -7.64 5.72 20.18
C CYS A 58 -6.63 4.64 19.81
N VAL A 59 -6.11 3.89 20.80
CA VAL A 59 -5.14 2.81 20.54
C VAL A 59 -5.77 1.69 19.70
N LEU A 60 -7.03 1.32 19.97
CA LEU A 60 -7.74 0.30 19.19
C LEU A 60 -7.96 0.75 17.74
N LEU A 61 -8.34 2.01 17.51
CA LEU A 61 -8.48 2.56 16.17
C LEU A 61 -7.14 2.60 15.42
N LEU A 62 -6.05 2.97 16.10
CA LEU A 62 -4.70 2.94 15.53
C LEU A 62 -4.22 1.52 15.18
N ALA A 63 -4.52 0.54 16.03
CA ALA A 63 -4.20 -0.86 15.77
C ALA A 63 -4.99 -1.41 14.58
N PHE A 64 -6.27 -1.03 14.47
CA PHE A 64 -7.10 -1.38 13.32
C PHE A 64 -6.59 -0.74 12.03
N ASP A 65 -6.29 0.57 12.05
CA ASP A 65 -5.67 1.28 10.92
C ASP A 65 -4.37 0.59 10.49
N PHE A 66 -3.48 0.33 11.44
CA PHE A 66 -2.23 -0.41 11.19
C PHE A 66 -2.49 -1.77 10.52
N TRP A 67 -3.46 -2.55 11.02
CA TRP A 67 -3.80 -3.85 10.47
C TRP A 67 -4.37 -3.77 9.05
N THR A 68 -5.27 -2.81 8.79
CA THR A 68 -5.87 -2.61 7.46
C THR A 68 -4.81 -2.20 6.45
N VAL A 69 -3.89 -1.32 6.85
CA VAL A 69 -2.78 -0.91 5.99
C VAL A 69 -1.92 -2.12 5.65
N LYS A 70 -1.47 -2.85 6.69
CA LYS A 70 -0.59 -4.01 6.57
C LYS A 70 -1.17 -5.16 5.75
N ASN A 71 -2.45 -5.50 5.95
CA ASN A 71 -3.03 -6.74 5.42
C ASN A 71 -3.95 -6.54 4.21
N VAL A 72 -4.60 -5.39 4.10
CA VAL A 72 -5.60 -5.13 3.06
C VAL A 72 -5.02 -4.20 2.01
N THR A 73 -4.68 -2.97 2.38
CA THR A 73 -4.26 -1.94 1.40
C THR A 73 -2.96 -2.33 0.69
N GLY A 74 -1.98 -2.88 1.41
CA GLY A 74 -0.74 -3.35 0.80
C GLY A 74 -0.93 -4.46 -0.23
N ARG A 75 -1.91 -5.35 -0.03
CA ARG A 75 -2.21 -6.44 -0.98
C ARG A 75 -3.00 -5.95 -2.19
N LEU A 76 -3.95 -5.04 -1.98
CA LEU A 76 -4.85 -4.57 -3.04
C LEU A 76 -4.19 -3.52 -3.94
N LEU A 77 -3.54 -2.50 -3.37
CA LEU A 77 -3.05 -1.33 -4.13
C LEU A 77 -1.65 -1.54 -4.70
N VAL A 78 -0.74 -2.18 -3.94
CA VAL A 78 0.66 -2.38 -4.37
C VAL A 78 1.02 -3.84 -4.57
N GLY A 79 0.22 -4.79 -4.07
CA GLY A 79 0.52 -6.21 -4.17
C GLY A 79 1.82 -6.59 -3.44
N LEU A 80 2.15 -5.90 -2.35
CA LEU A 80 3.33 -6.15 -1.53
C LEU A 80 2.89 -6.73 -0.18
N ARG A 81 3.67 -7.70 0.32
CA ARG A 81 3.44 -8.33 1.62
C ARG A 81 4.75 -8.51 2.36
N TRP A 82 4.77 -8.13 3.64
CA TRP A 82 5.90 -8.34 4.54
C TRP A 82 5.46 -9.08 5.80
N TRP A 83 6.30 -9.99 6.24
CA TRP A 83 6.20 -10.62 7.56
C TRP A 83 7.60 -10.92 8.10
N ASN A 84 7.69 -11.09 9.40
CA ASN A 84 8.88 -11.58 10.04
C ASN A 84 8.69 -13.08 10.29
N ASP A 85 9.63 -13.88 9.82
CA ASP A 85 9.67 -15.32 10.00
C ASP A 85 10.83 -15.66 10.96
N ILE A 86 10.53 -16.48 11.96
CA ILE A 86 11.50 -16.87 12.99
C ILE A 86 11.95 -18.27 12.66
N GLN A 87 13.19 -18.39 12.19
CA GLN A 87 13.75 -19.67 11.82
C GLN A 87 13.97 -20.55 13.08
N PRO A 88 14.11 -21.88 12.91
CA PRO A 88 14.33 -22.80 14.03
C PRO A 88 15.60 -22.52 14.83
N ASP A 89 16.55 -21.79 14.25
CA ASP A 89 17.79 -21.32 14.87
C ASP A 89 17.61 -20.05 15.71
N GLY A 90 16.39 -19.51 15.79
CA GLY A 90 16.08 -18.26 16.50
C GLY A 90 16.41 -16.99 15.73
N THR A 91 16.85 -17.08 14.46
CA THR A 91 17.14 -15.90 13.65
C THR A 91 15.86 -15.29 13.08
N ASN A 92 15.83 -13.96 13.02
CA ASN A 92 14.70 -13.19 12.52
C ASN A 92 14.91 -12.84 11.04
N VAL A 93 14.18 -13.49 10.14
CA VAL A 93 14.25 -13.23 8.70
C VAL A 93 13.04 -12.41 8.28
N TRP A 94 13.30 -11.31 7.59
CA TRP A 94 12.24 -10.49 7.00
C TRP A 94 11.90 -11.02 5.61
N MET A 95 10.68 -11.54 5.47
CA MET A 95 10.20 -12.11 4.22
C MET A 95 9.38 -11.06 3.47
N PHE A 96 9.82 -10.76 2.25
CA PHE A 96 9.21 -9.76 1.37
C PHE A 96 8.70 -10.41 0.09
N GLU A 97 7.38 -10.35 -0.09
CA GLU A 97 6.68 -10.87 -1.24
C GLU A 97 6.12 -9.73 -2.08
N SER A 98 6.29 -9.85 -3.39
CA SER A 98 5.77 -8.95 -4.40
C SER A 98 4.97 -9.75 -5.41
N ARG A 99 3.86 -9.17 -5.89
CA ARG A 99 3.01 -9.76 -6.93
C ARG A 99 3.80 -10.16 -8.18
N ASP A 100 3.29 -11.17 -8.89
CA ASP A 100 3.87 -11.69 -10.12
C ASP A 100 4.08 -10.57 -11.18
N PRO A 101 5.27 -10.49 -11.80
CA PRO A 101 5.58 -9.54 -12.87
C PRO A 101 4.61 -9.51 -14.06
N SER A 102 3.91 -10.62 -14.32
CA SER A 102 2.93 -10.77 -15.40
C SER A 102 1.65 -9.95 -15.19
N ARG A 103 1.38 -9.51 -13.96
CA ARG A 103 0.24 -8.65 -13.62
C ARG A 103 0.74 -7.31 -13.09
N PRO A 104 1.15 -6.38 -13.97
CA PRO A 104 1.71 -5.10 -13.56
C PRO A 104 0.72 -4.33 -12.69
N VAL A 105 1.24 -3.71 -11.64
CA VAL A 105 0.47 -2.88 -10.71
C VAL A 105 0.07 -1.59 -11.41
N ASN A 106 -1.18 -1.17 -11.21
CA ASN A 106 -1.65 0.12 -11.70
C ASN A 106 -0.85 1.26 -11.03
N GLN A 107 -0.28 2.16 -11.82
CA GLN A 107 0.59 3.22 -11.29
C GLN A 107 -0.18 4.19 -10.38
N THR A 108 -1.46 4.42 -10.66
CA THR A 108 -2.33 5.29 -9.86
C THR A 108 -2.53 4.72 -8.46
N ASP A 109 -2.87 3.44 -8.35
CA ASP A 109 -3.12 2.75 -7.08
C ASP A 109 -1.87 2.75 -6.19
N SER A 110 -0.70 2.53 -6.79
CA SER A 110 0.58 2.62 -6.09
C SER A 110 0.84 4.03 -5.56
N ARG A 111 0.62 5.08 -6.37
CA ARG A 111 0.81 6.47 -5.93
C ARG A 111 -0.13 6.83 -4.78
N ILE A 112 -1.40 6.43 -4.86
CA ILE A 112 -2.38 6.68 -3.80
C ILE A 112 -1.93 5.97 -2.51
N PHE A 113 -1.48 4.72 -2.60
CA PHE A 113 -0.97 3.98 -1.46
C PHE A 113 0.19 4.72 -0.78
N TRP A 114 1.25 5.05 -1.51
CA TRP A 114 2.42 5.74 -0.95
C TRP A 114 2.06 7.12 -0.39
N THR A 115 1.25 7.89 -1.12
CA THR A 115 0.80 9.21 -0.68
C THR A 115 0.01 9.10 0.62
N SER A 116 -0.92 8.15 0.72
CA SER A 116 -1.72 7.95 1.92
C SER A 116 -0.87 7.55 3.12
N LEU A 117 0.13 6.68 2.92
CA LEU A 117 1.02 6.22 3.97
C LEU A 117 1.88 7.35 4.54
N TYR A 118 2.47 8.19 3.68
CA TYR A 118 3.26 9.34 4.12
C TYR A 118 2.38 10.44 4.70
N LEU A 119 1.21 10.70 4.11
CA LEU A 119 0.28 11.71 4.58
C LEU A 119 -0.17 11.43 6.03
N THR A 120 -0.47 10.17 6.35
CA THR A 120 -0.85 9.79 7.72
C THR A 120 0.27 10.10 8.72
N VAL A 121 1.53 9.76 8.40
CA VAL A 121 2.68 10.08 9.26
C VAL A 121 2.82 11.60 9.44
N VAL A 122 2.69 12.38 8.37
CA VAL A 122 2.80 13.85 8.42
C VAL A 122 1.70 14.46 9.30
N ILE A 123 0.46 13.97 9.19
CA ILE A 123 -0.65 14.42 10.04
C ILE A 123 -0.36 14.13 11.51
N TRP A 124 0.13 12.94 11.85
CA TRP A 124 0.46 12.59 13.23
C TRP A 124 1.63 13.40 13.79
N ILE A 125 2.65 13.69 12.98
CA ILE A 125 3.76 14.58 13.38
C ILE A 125 3.26 16.00 13.59
N PHE A 126 2.41 16.52 12.71
CA PHE A 126 1.81 17.83 12.87
C PHE A 126 1.03 17.91 14.19
N LEU A 127 0.17 16.93 14.47
CA LEU A 127 -0.55 16.83 15.75
C LEU A 127 0.40 16.70 16.95
N ALA A 128 1.53 16.00 16.82
CA ALA A 128 2.54 15.89 17.88
C ALA A 128 3.03 17.27 18.35
N ILE A 129 3.23 18.20 17.41
CA ILE A 129 3.71 19.57 17.70
C ILE A 129 2.68 20.36 18.51
N PHE A 130 1.38 20.22 18.23
CA PHE A 130 0.32 20.92 18.99
C PHE A 130 0.13 20.36 20.40
N VAL A 131 0.40 19.08 20.58
CA VAL A 131 0.14 18.36 21.84
C VAL A 131 1.38 18.29 22.74
N LEU A 132 2.52 18.85 22.29
CA LEU A 132 3.80 18.82 23.00
C LEU A 132 3.74 19.37 24.44
N PHE A 133 2.82 20.29 24.71
CA PHE A 133 2.61 20.89 26.04
C PHE A 133 1.72 20.06 26.99
N LYS A 134 1.16 18.92 26.55
CA LYS A 134 0.31 18.02 27.36
C LYS A 134 0.84 16.58 27.34
N PRO A 135 1.65 16.17 28.34
CA PRO A 135 2.37 14.89 28.30
C PRO A 135 1.45 13.65 28.29
N SER A 136 0.24 13.74 28.84
CA SER A 136 -0.73 12.62 28.87
C SER A 136 -1.12 12.14 27.46
N TRP A 137 -1.15 13.03 26.49
CA TRP A 137 -1.57 12.73 25.11
C TRP A 137 -0.41 12.38 24.19
N LEU A 138 0.83 12.69 24.62
CA LEU A 138 2.05 12.43 23.86
C LEU A 138 2.28 10.93 23.64
N LEU A 139 1.86 10.09 24.60
CA LEU A 139 1.98 8.63 24.51
C LEU A 139 1.16 8.05 23.34
N ILE A 140 -0.05 8.56 23.09
CA ILE A 140 -0.90 8.12 21.97
C ILE A 140 -0.22 8.46 20.64
N VAL A 141 0.30 9.67 20.52
CA VAL A 141 0.97 10.14 19.30
C VAL A 141 2.25 9.35 19.04
N ALA A 142 3.02 9.01 20.08
CA ALA A 142 4.21 8.17 19.97
C ALA A 142 3.87 6.76 19.43
N VAL A 143 2.81 6.14 19.93
CA VAL A 143 2.32 4.84 19.41
C VAL A 143 1.87 4.96 17.96
N ALA A 144 1.11 6.01 17.62
CA ALA A 144 0.63 6.26 16.27
C ALA A 144 1.79 6.39 15.25
N ILE A 145 2.81 7.20 15.59
CA ILE A 145 3.99 7.39 14.75
C ILE A 145 4.75 6.08 14.59
N THR A 146 4.96 5.33 15.67
CA THR A 146 5.71 4.07 15.63
C THR A 146 5.04 3.03 14.73
N LEU A 147 3.72 2.84 14.85
CA LEU A 147 2.96 1.89 14.03
C LEU A 147 2.97 2.29 12.55
N ASN A 148 2.80 3.59 12.25
CA ASN A 148 2.85 4.08 10.87
C ASN A 148 4.26 3.95 10.26
N LEU A 149 5.31 4.25 11.02
CA LEU A 149 6.69 4.08 10.59
C LEU A 149 7.03 2.61 10.30
N ALA A 150 6.53 1.67 11.12
CA ALA A 150 6.73 0.24 10.88
C ALA A 150 6.16 -0.18 9.51
N ASN A 151 4.98 0.33 9.14
CA ASN A 151 4.41 0.12 7.82
C ASN A 151 5.26 0.77 6.71
N VAL A 152 5.67 2.04 6.86
CA VAL A 152 6.53 2.74 5.89
C VAL A 152 7.81 1.94 5.61
N VAL A 153 8.52 1.53 6.67
CA VAL A 153 9.78 0.80 6.55
C VAL A 153 9.54 -0.57 5.91
N GLY A 154 8.53 -1.31 6.36
CA GLY A 154 8.19 -2.63 5.81
C GLY A 154 7.92 -2.58 4.32
N TYR A 155 7.06 -1.66 3.87
CA TYR A 155 6.73 -1.52 2.44
C TYR A 155 7.89 -0.97 1.62
N THR A 156 8.71 -0.07 2.18
CA THR A 156 9.91 0.45 1.49
C THR A 156 10.91 -0.66 1.21
N GLN A 157 11.10 -1.59 2.15
CA GLN A 157 11.98 -2.74 1.94
C GLN A 157 11.39 -3.73 0.94
N CYS A 158 10.08 -3.99 0.99
CA CYS A 158 9.39 -4.77 -0.05
C CYS A 158 9.62 -4.22 -1.46
N ASP A 159 9.44 -2.91 -1.64
CA ASP A 159 9.54 -2.26 -2.95
C ASP A 159 10.96 -2.33 -3.51
N LYS A 160 11.98 -2.12 -2.66
CA LYS A 160 13.39 -2.28 -3.04
C LYS A 160 13.69 -3.71 -3.49
N ASP A 161 13.21 -4.71 -2.75
CA ASP A 161 13.47 -6.11 -3.07
C ASP A 161 12.69 -6.56 -4.32
N ALA A 162 11.46 -6.06 -4.52
CA ALA A 162 10.69 -6.28 -5.75
C ALA A 162 11.44 -5.72 -6.98
N LYS A 163 11.96 -4.49 -6.88
CA LYS A 163 12.75 -3.85 -7.95
C LYS A 163 14.03 -4.61 -8.26
N ARG A 164 14.74 -5.12 -7.24
CA ARG A 164 15.92 -5.98 -7.40
C ARG A 164 15.58 -7.27 -8.13
N LYS A 165 14.52 -7.99 -7.73
CA LYS A 165 14.06 -9.22 -8.38
C LYS A 165 13.71 -8.98 -9.85
N TRP A 166 13.06 -7.86 -10.16
CA TRP A 166 12.78 -7.45 -11.55
C TRP A 166 14.06 -7.24 -12.35
N ALA A 167 15.01 -6.47 -11.82
CA ALA A 167 16.28 -6.18 -12.50
C ALA A 167 17.08 -7.45 -12.78
N THR A 168 17.19 -8.36 -11.80
CA THR A 168 17.86 -9.65 -11.96
C THR A 168 17.15 -10.55 -12.98
N GLY A 169 15.82 -10.62 -12.94
CA GLY A 169 15.04 -11.41 -13.91
C GLY A 169 15.16 -10.87 -15.34
N PHE A 170 15.20 -9.54 -15.51
CA PHE A 170 15.44 -8.91 -16.82
C PHE A 170 16.86 -9.17 -17.33
N ALA A 171 17.88 -9.01 -16.47
CA ALA A 171 19.26 -9.30 -16.82
C ALA A 171 19.47 -10.78 -17.20
N ALA A 172 18.87 -11.71 -16.46
CA ALA A 172 18.91 -13.14 -16.76
C ALA A 172 18.22 -13.47 -18.11
N ARG A 173 17.07 -12.84 -18.40
CA ARG A 173 16.39 -12.99 -19.70
C ARG A 173 17.19 -12.38 -20.85
N ALA A 174 17.82 -11.23 -20.65
CA ALA A 174 18.68 -10.60 -21.66
C ALA A 174 19.94 -11.43 -21.94
N ALA A 175 20.55 -11.99 -20.90
CA ALA A 175 21.71 -12.89 -21.03
C ALA A 175 21.36 -14.23 -21.69
N GLY A 176 20.19 -14.80 -21.38
CA GLY A 176 19.74 -16.08 -21.94
C GLY A 176 19.17 -15.99 -23.37
N SER A 177 18.63 -14.84 -23.77
CA SER A 177 18.08 -14.65 -25.13
C SER A 177 19.12 -14.23 -26.16
N ASN A 178 20.17 -13.48 -25.77
CA ASN A 178 21.28 -13.19 -26.66
C ASN A 178 22.52 -12.69 -25.89
N PRO A 179 23.60 -13.48 -25.77
CA PRO A 179 24.84 -13.06 -25.07
C PRO A 179 25.42 -11.74 -25.59
N GLY A 180 25.23 -11.45 -26.89
CA GLY A 180 25.66 -10.19 -27.52
C GLY A 180 24.83 -8.95 -27.10
N LEU A 181 23.57 -9.12 -26.68
CA LEU A 181 22.73 -8.02 -26.19
C LEU A 181 23.11 -7.63 -24.75
N ALA A 182 23.48 -8.62 -23.92
CA ALA A 182 24.04 -8.37 -22.60
C ALA A 182 25.35 -7.56 -22.69
N GLY A 183 26.24 -7.91 -23.63
CA GLY A 183 27.46 -7.15 -23.89
C GLY A 183 27.19 -5.71 -24.37
N ARG A 184 26.17 -5.51 -25.22
CA ARG A 184 25.79 -4.18 -25.71
C ARG A 184 25.12 -3.31 -24.62
N LEU A 185 24.26 -3.88 -23.79
CA LEU A 185 23.65 -3.18 -22.65
C LEU A 185 24.69 -2.82 -21.58
N PHE A 186 25.65 -3.71 -21.32
CA PHE A 186 26.77 -3.42 -20.43
C PHE A 186 27.68 -2.32 -20.99
N SER A 187 27.98 -2.35 -22.30
CA SER A 187 28.77 -1.31 -22.97
C SER A 187 28.07 0.06 -23.03
N ALA A 188 26.75 0.07 -23.20
CA ALA A 188 25.94 1.30 -23.19
C ALA A 188 25.81 1.89 -21.77
N GLY A 189 25.81 1.04 -20.74
CA GLY A 189 25.90 1.46 -19.35
C GLY A 189 27.27 2.09 -19.01
N LEU A 190 28.37 1.45 -19.44
CA LEU A 190 29.72 1.98 -19.23
C LEU A 190 29.97 3.31 -19.96
N GLY A 191 29.50 3.45 -21.21
CA GLY A 191 29.71 4.67 -22.00
C GLY A 191 29.07 5.94 -21.40
N ARG A 192 28.10 5.80 -20.49
CA ARG A 192 27.46 6.91 -19.77
C ARG A 192 28.21 7.36 -18.52
N PHE A 193 29.15 6.56 -18.00
CA PHE A 193 29.97 6.92 -16.84
C PHE A 193 31.33 7.53 -17.21
N PHE A 194 31.74 7.42 -18.48
CA PHE A 194 33.04 7.89 -18.98
C PHE A 194 32.93 9.06 -19.98
N ASN A 195 31.82 9.80 -19.98
CA ASN A 195 31.65 11.03 -20.75
C ASN A 195 31.00 12.13 -19.89
#